data_AF-A0A914XXV5-F1
#
_entry.id   AF-A0A914XXV5-F1
#
_cell.length_a   1.000
_cell.length_b   1.000
_cell.length_c   1.000
_cell.angle_alpha   90.00
_cell.angle_beta   90.00
_cell.angle_gamma   90.00
#
_symmetry.space_group_name_H-M   'P 1'
#
loop_
_entity.id
_entity.type
_entity.pdbx_description
1 polymer ?
#
loop_
_entity_poly.entity_id
_entity_poly.type
_entity_poly.pdbx_seq_one_letter_code
_entity_poly.pdbx_strand_id
1 'polypeptide(L)' 'MVFIDSMGFEALLEVTKTAKKHNTKLIFAAFPSSVLSVFENADFYKDFPQENIFPSVHHAVQYLKDGN' A
#
# COMPACT_ATOMS: atom_id res chain seq x y z
N MET A 1 -10.25 -12.67 11.90
CA MET A 1 -9.84 -12.54 10.48
C MET A 1 -10.02 -11.08 10.12
N VAL A 2 -8.95 -10.39 9.73
CA VAL A 2 -9.03 -8.97 9.33
C VAL A 2 -9.23 -8.92 7.82
N PHE A 3 -10.18 -8.13 7.35
CA PHE A 3 -10.50 -7.97 5.94
C PHE A 3 -10.67 -6.49 5.63
N ILE A 4 -10.54 -6.17 4.35
CA ILE A 4 -10.90 -4.86 3.80
C ILE A 4 -12.14 -5.07 2.95
N ASP A 5 -13.12 -4.19 3.07
CA ASP A 5 -14.30 -4.17 2.20
C ASP A 5 -14.02 -3.35 0.94
N SER A 6 -14.98 -3.33 0.00
CA SER A 6 -14.85 -2.58 -1.24
C SER A 6 -14.68 -1.08 -1.00
N MET A 7 -15.40 -0.51 -0.02
CA MET A 7 -15.30 0.90 0.32
C MET A 7 -13.92 1.27 0.86
N GLY A 8 -13.35 0.47 1.76
CA GLY A 8 -12.00 0.66 2.27
C GLY A 8 -10.94 0.53 1.17
N PHE A 9 -11.13 -0.40 0.24
CA PHE A 9 -10.24 -0.57 -0.91
C PHE A 9 -10.26 0.65 -1.86
N GLU A 10 -11.47 1.15 -2.18
CA GLU A 10 -11.62 2.37 -2.99
C GLU A 10 -10.99 3.60 -2.31
N ALA A 11 -11.17 3.75 -1.00
CA ALA A 11 -10.55 4.81 -0.22
C ALA A 11 -9.00 4.73 -0.27
N LEU A 12 -8.42 3.53 -0.18
CA LEU A 12 -6.97 3.35 -0.33
C LEU A 12 -6.48 3.78 -1.72
N LEU A 13 -7.21 3.42 -2.78
CA LEU A 13 -6.88 3.85 -4.14
C LEU A 13 -6.92 5.37 -4.29
N GLU A 14 -7.92 6.03 -3.71
CA GLU A 14 -8.04 7.49 -3.72
C GLU A 14 -6.87 8.17 -2.99
N VAL A 15 -6.48 7.64 -1.82
CA VAL A 15 -5.30 8.11 -1.08
C VAL A 15 -4.04 7.96 -1.91
N THR A 16 -3.83 6.82 -2.56
CA THR A 16 -2.68 6.58 -3.44
C THR A 16 -2.63 7.58 -4.60
N LYS A 17 -3.77 7.80 -5.27
CA LYS A 17 -3.87 8.77 -6.37
C LYS A 17 -3.58 10.19 -5.90
N THR A 18 -4.07 10.54 -4.71
CA THR A 18 -3.84 11.86 -4.10
C THR A 18 -2.37 12.06 -3.74
N ALA A 19 -1.73 11.08 -3.09
CA ALA A 19 -0.31 11.14 -2.77
C ALA A 19 0.55 11.32 -4.02
N LYS A 20 0.26 10.57 -5.09
CA LYS A 20 0.92 10.72 -6.41
C LYS A 20 0.74 12.12 -7.00
N LYS A 21 -0.48 12.69 -6.94
CA LYS A 21 -0.77 14.05 -7.42
C LYS A 21 0.05 15.12 -6.69
N HIS A 22 0.33 14.92 -5.41
CA HIS A 22 1.11 15.84 -4.58
C HIS A 22 2.62 15.55 -4.58
N ASN A 23 3.09 14.62 -5.42
CA ASN A 23 4.48 14.16 -5.45
C ASN A 23 4.98 13.68 -4.07
N THR A 24 4.07 13.09 -3.28
CA THR A 24 4.37 12.52 -1.96
C THR A 24 4.68 11.05 -2.13
N LYS A 25 5.85 10.62 -1.63
CA LYS A 25 6.20 9.19 -1.59
C LYS A 25 5.30 8.48 -0.57
N LEU A 26 4.52 7.51 -1.05
CA LEU A 26 3.65 6.68 -0.23
C LEU A 26 4.20 5.26 -0.19
N ILE A 27 4.29 4.70 1.02
CA ILE A 27 4.61 3.29 1.26
C ILE A 27 3.60 2.71 2.23
N PHE A 28 3.26 1.44 2.06
CA PHE A 28 2.39 0.72 2.98
C PHE A 28 3.17 -0.32 3.77
N ALA A 29 2.69 -0.64 4.97
CA ALA A 29 3.34 -1.61 5.83
C ALA A 29 2.33 -2.44 6.63
N ALA A 30 2.73 -3.66 6.99
CA ALA A 30 2.04 -4.53 7.95
C ALA A 30 0.59 -4.93 7.56
N PHE A 31 0.31 -5.07 6.26
CA PHE A 31 -0.97 -5.65 5.84
C PHE A 31 -1.03 -7.16 6.12
N PRO A 32 -2.17 -7.68 6.62
CA PRO A 32 -2.37 -9.11 6.73
C PRO A 32 -2.50 -9.75 5.34
N SER A 33 -2.14 -11.03 5.22
CA SER A 33 -2.19 -11.78 3.95
C SER A 33 -3.57 -11.76 3.30
N SER A 34 -4.64 -11.79 4.08
CA SER A 34 -6.02 -11.68 3.59
C SER A 34 -6.29 -10.38 2.82
N VAL A 35 -5.69 -9.26 3.23
CA VAL A 35 -5.83 -7.97 2.53
C VAL A 35 -4.92 -7.93 1.29
N LEU A 36 -3.71 -8.50 1.39
CA LEU A 36 -2.81 -8.59 0.23
C LEU A 36 -3.42 -9.42 -0.92
N SER A 37 -4.12 -10.50 -0.60
CA SER A 37 -4.85 -11.28 -1.61
C SER A 37 -5.95 -10.46 -2.30
N VAL A 38 -6.58 -9.51 -1.62
CA VAL A 38 -7.54 -8.60 -2.27
C VAL A 38 -6.81 -7.70 -3.27
N PHE A 39 -5.63 -7.19 -2.93
CA PHE A 39 -4.85 -6.32 -3.83
C PHE A 39 -4.42 -7.05 -5.11
N GLU A 40 -4.03 -8.33 -4.99
CA GLU A 40 -3.70 -9.19 -6.13
C GLU A 40 -4.89 -9.42 -7.05
N ASN A 41 -6.09 -9.62 -6.48
CA ASN A 41 -7.30 -9.90 -7.25
C ASN A 41 -7.96 -8.62 -7.83
N ALA A 42 -7.70 -7.46 -7.24
CA ALA A 42 -8.35 -6.19 -7.58
C ALA A 42 -7.44 -5.23 -8.38
N ASP A 43 -6.39 -5.75 -9.03
CA ASP A 43 -5.48 -4.99 -9.90
C ASP A 43 -4.81 -3.76 -9.22
N PHE A 44 -4.76 -3.72 -7.89
CA PHE A 44 -4.22 -2.61 -7.10
C PHE A 44 -2.80 -2.24 -7.54
N TYR A 45 -2.02 -3.25 -7.91
CA TYR A 45 -0.62 -3.09 -8.28
C TYR A 45 -0.39 -2.39 -9.62
N LYS A 46 -1.44 -2.14 -10.41
CA LYS A 46 -1.37 -1.28 -11.61
C LYS A 46 -1.13 0.18 -11.25
N ASP A 47 -1.74 0.64 -10.15
CA ASP A 47 -1.65 2.02 -9.69
C ASP A 47 -0.59 2.24 -8.61
N PHE A 48 -0.23 1.18 -7.88
CA PHE A 48 0.73 1.22 -6.77
C PHE A 48 1.74 0.08 -6.85
N PRO A 49 3.04 0.33 -6.99
CA PRO A 49 4.02 -0.74 -7.19
C PRO A 49 4.19 -1.58 -5.91
N GLN A 50 4.20 -2.91 -6.07
CA GLN A 50 4.28 -3.86 -4.96
C GLN A 50 5.54 -3.70 -4.10
N GLU A 51 6.63 -3.19 -4.68
CA GLU A 51 7.89 -2.88 -3.98
C GLU A 51 7.73 -1.85 -2.85
N ASN A 52 6.66 -1.05 -2.86
CA ASN A 52 6.35 -0.08 -1.81
C ASN A 52 5.47 -0.66 -0.68
N ILE A 53 5.28 -1.98 -0.63
CA ILE A 53 4.57 -2.67 0.45
C ILE A 53 5.54 -3.50 1.28
N PHE A 54 5.59 -3.22 2.58
CA PHE A 54 6.56 -3.83 3.50
C PHE A 54 5.89 -4.72 4.55
N PRO A 55 6.58 -5.78 5.02
CA PRO A 55 6.02 -6.70 6.01
C PRO A 55 5.84 -6.07 7.40
N SER A 56 6.58 -5.01 7.72
CA SER A 56 6.40 -4.26 8.96
C SER A 56 6.78 -2.79 8.83
N VAL A 57 6.30 -1.97 9.76
CA VAL A 57 6.63 -0.54 9.85
C VAL A 57 8.14 -0.34 9.97
N HIS A 58 8.84 -1.22 10.69
CA HIS A 58 10.30 -1.14 10.85
C HIS A 58 11.03 -1.22 9.50
N HIS A 59 10.67 -2.21 8.65
CA HIS A 59 11.27 -2.36 7.32
C HIS A 59 10.98 -1.17 6.41
N ALA A 60 9.75 -0.68 6.43
CA ALA A 60 9.34 0.52 5.70
C ALA A 60 10.18 1.75 6.09
N VAL A 61 10.38 1.96 7.40
CA VAL A 61 11.18 3.07 7.91
C VAL A 61 12.67 2.91 7.58
N GLN A 62 13.22 1.70 7.67
CA GLN A 62 14.60 1.45 7.25
C GLN A 62 14.81 1.76 5.77
N TYR A 63 13.93 1.26 4.90
CA TYR A 63 14.00 1.52 3.46
C TYR A 63 14.03 3.02 3.12
N LEU A 64 13.21 3.82 3.80
CA LEU A 64 13.22 5.28 3.63
C LEU A 64 14.48 5.95 4.19
N LYS A 65 15.02 5.46 5.32
CA LYS A 65 16.25 5.99 5.91
C LYS A 65 17.47 5.77 5.01
N ASP A 66 17.46 4.69 4.24
CA ASP A 66 18.53 4.36 3.30
C ASP A 66 18.51 5.25 2.03
N GLY A 67 17.61 6.24 1.96
CA GLY A 67 17.55 7.25 0.91
C GLY A 67 16.77 6.84 -0.33
N ASN A 68 16.00 5.75 -0.26
CA ASN A 68 15.11 5.34 -1.33
C ASN A 68 13.81 6.12 -1.29
#